data_AF-A0A7V6L5W6-F1
#
_entry.id   AF-A0A7V6L5W6-F1
#
_cell.length_a   1.000
_cell.length_b   1.000
_cell.length_c   1.000
_cell.angle_alpha   90.00
_cell.angle_beta   90.00
_cell.angle_gamma   90.00
#
_symmetry.space_group_name_H-M   'P 1'
#
loop_
_entity.id
_entity.type
_entity.pdbx_description
1 polymer ?
#
loop_
_entity_poly.entity_id
_entity_poly.type
_entity_poly.pdbx_seq_one_letter_code
_entity_poly.pdbx_strand_id
1 'polypeptide(L)'
;MARKKELYVLAVKDLDKTLADIAAGKYKMPVENSKYAEIFATIVRRCDNLDELPKFIRKAKMKKSECIHWWEGIIEDGYELFIVQYNAPDENFVELAGSEEVVKFVVSVKK
;
A
#
# COMPACT_ATOMS: atom_id res chain seq x y z
N MET A 1 19.24 -2.13 17.97
CA MET A 1 17.79 -2.32 18.20
C MET A 1 17.17 -2.83 16.92
N ALA A 2 16.63 -4.05 16.90
CA ALA A 2 15.95 -4.56 15.72
C ALA A 2 14.70 -3.72 15.45
N ARG A 3 14.64 -3.02 14.31
CA ARG A 3 13.45 -2.25 13.91
C ARG A 3 12.27 -3.24 13.81
N LYS A 4 11.17 -2.97 14.49
CA LYS A 4 9.95 -3.78 14.35
C LYS A 4 9.49 -3.66 12.91
N LYS A 5 9.26 -4.80 12.26
CA LYS A 5 8.58 -4.87 10.97
C LYS A 5 7.12 -4.46 11.16
N GLU A 6 6.76 -3.28 10.66
CA GLU A 6 5.40 -2.77 10.67
C GLU A 6 4.68 -3.20 9.39
N LEU A 7 3.35 -3.30 9.47
CA LEU A 7 2.50 -3.61 8.33
C LEU A 7 1.82 -2.33 7.88
N TYR A 8 1.80 -2.09 6.58
CA TYR A 8 1.15 -0.93 5.99
C TYR A 8 0.19 -1.38 4.92
N VAL A 9 -0.88 -0.62 4.74
CA VAL A 9 -1.80 -0.78 3.63
C VAL A 9 -1.51 0.33 2.61
N LEU A 10 -1.33 -0.08 1.36
CA LEU A 10 -1.16 0.78 0.20
C LEU A 10 -2.29 0.53 -0.80
N ALA A 11 -2.62 1.52 -1.61
CA ALA A 11 -3.47 1.35 -2.79
C ALA A 11 -2.71 1.72 -4.06
N VAL A 12 -2.76 0.88 -5.09
CA VAL A 12 -2.06 1.07 -6.38
C VAL A 12 -2.95 0.62 -7.52
N LYS A 13 -3.09 1.41 -8.59
CA LYS A 13 -4.00 1.07 -9.71
C LYS A 13 -3.60 -0.17 -10.50
N ASP A 14 -2.34 -0.20 -10.92
CA ASP A 14 -1.79 -1.29 -11.71
C ASP A 14 -0.35 -1.43 -11.23
N LEU A 15 -0.09 -2.41 -10.37
CA LEU A 15 1.21 -2.54 -9.71
C LEU A 15 2.35 -2.69 -10.73
N ASP A 16 2.17 -3.56 -11.73
CA ASP A 16 3.23 -3.88 -12.69
C ASP A 16 3.54 -2.68 -13.58
N LYS A 17 2.49 -2.01 -14.10
CA LYS A 17 2.65 -0.79 -14.88
C LYS A 17 3.23 0.35 -14.04
N THR A 18 2.75 0.51 -12.81
CA THR A 18 3.23 1.54 -11.87
C THR A 18 4.72 1.35 -11.60
N LEU A 19 5.16 0.14 -11.29
CA LEU A 19 6.57 -0.17 -11.05
C LEU A 19 7.42 0.08 -12.31
N ALA A 20 6.93 -0.29 -13.49
CA ALA A 20 7.61 -0.03 -14.75
C ALA A 20 7.73 1.47 -15.05
N ASP A 21 6.66 2.24 -14.84
CA ASP A 21 6.63 3.69 -15.07
C ASP A 21 7.48 4.44 -14.03
N ILE A 22 7.52 3.98 -12.77
CA ILE A 22 8.45 4.46 -11.75
C ILE A 22 9.89 4.16 -12.18
N ALA A 23 10.21 2.92 -12.57
CA ALA A 23 11.56 2.55 -13.01
C ALA A 23 12.02 3.34 -14.25
N ALA A 24 11.10 3.64 -15.17
CA ALA A 24 11.34 4.49 -16.34
C ALA A 24 11.44 5.99 -16.02
N GLY A 25 11.21 6.40 -14.77
CA GLY A 25 11.27 7.81 -14.34
C GLY A 25 10.11 8.66 -14.84
N LYS A 26 8.98 8.06 -15.25
CA LYS A 26 7.79 8.80 -15.71
C LYS A 26 7.08 9.51 -14.56
N TYR A 27 7.16 8.97 -13.35
CA TYR A 27 6.61 9.58 -12.15
C TYR A 27 7.71 10.25 -11.34
N LYS A 28 7.45 11.49 -10.91
CA LYS A 28 8.31 12.20 -9.97
C LYS A 28 7.99 11.72 -8.56
N MET A 29 8.61 10.61 -8.18
CA MET A 29 8.44 10.07 -6.84
C MET A 29 9.23 10.91 -5.81
N PRO A 30 8.71 11.06 -4.58
CA PRO A 30 9.39 11.79 -3.50
C PRO A 30 10.71 11.15 -3.06
N VAL A 31 10.89 9.85 -3.33
CA VAL A 31 12.11 9.11 -3.00
C VAL A 31 12.65 8.34 -4.21
N GLU A 32 13.84 7.78 -4.05
CA GLU A 32 14.46 6.93 -5.06
C GLU A 32 13.57 5.75 -5.47
N ASN A 33 13.47 5.55 -6.78
CA ASN A 33 12.66 4.52 -7.43
C ASN A 33 12.97 3.10 -6.90
N SER A 34 14.22 2.84 -6.52
CA SER A 34 14.69 1.57 -5.91
C SER A 34 13.92 1.21 -4.64
N LYS A 35 13.53 2.20 -3.83
CA LYS A 35 12.80 1.96 -2.57
C LYS A 35 11.39 1.43 -2.80
N TYR A 36 10.72 1.84 -3.88
CA TYR A 36 9.41 1.30 -4.21
C TYR A 36 9.48 -0.19 -4.53
N ALA A 37 10.49 -0.61 -5.30
CA ALA A 37 10.71 -2.02 -5.59
C ALA A 37 10.94 -2.83 -4.31
N GLU A 38 11.70 -2.29 -3.35
CA GLU A 38 11.88 -2.91 -2.03
C GLU A 38 10.58 -3.02 -1.23
N ILE A 39 9.74 -1.98 -1.22
CA ILE A 39 8.45 -1.98 -0.53
C ILE A 39 7.54 -3.04 -1.12
N PHE A 40 7.38 -3.07 -2.45
CA PHE A 40 6.50 -4.03 -3.12
C PHE A 40 7.08 -5.46 -3.15
N ALA A 41 8.39 -5.64 -2.99
CA ALA A 41 8.97 -6.96 -2.72
C ALA A 41 8.53 -7.56 -1.38
N THR A 42 7.96 -6.75 -0.47
CA THR A 42 7.47 -7.19 0.84
C THR A 42 5.95 -7.34 0.92
N ILE A 43 5.26 -7.45 -0.22
CA ILE A 43 3.81 -7.70 -0.25
C ILE A 43 3.49 -9.00 0.48
N VAL A 44 2.63 -8.87 1.49
CA VAL A 44 2.06 -9.97 2.27
C VAL A 44 0.72 -10.40 1.70
N ARG A 45 -0.08 -9.45 1.20
CA ARG A 45 -1.40 -9.72 0.64
C ARG A 45 -1.78 -8.64 -0.37
N ARG A 46 -2.46 -9.06 -1.45
CA ARG A 46 -3.15 -8.23 -2.43
C ARG A 46 -4.66 -8.41 -2.30
N CYS A 47 -5.43 -7.38 -2.61
CA CYS A 47 -6.89 -7.39 -2.71
C CYS A 47 -7.33 -6.42 -3.80
N ASP A 48 -7.91 -6.95 -4.88
CA ASP A 48 -8.35 -6.21 -6.06
C ASP A 48 -9.86 -6.33 -6.31
N ASN A 49 -10.60 -6.93 -5.38
CA ASN A 49 -12.03 -7.14 -5.51
C ASN A 49 -12.75 -7.07 -4.14
N LEU A 50 -14.05 -6.77 -4.20
CA LEU A 50 -14.88 -6.56 -3.00
C LEU A 50 -15.14 -7.87 -2.23
N ASP A 51 -15.13 -9.01 -2.91
CA ASP A 51 -15.38 -10.33 -2.29
C ASP A 51 -14.28 -10.73 -1.30
N GLU A 52 -13.02 -10.40 -1.62
CA GLU A 52 -11.88 -10.67 -0.76
C GLU A 52 -11.62 -9.60 0.31
N LEU A 53 -12.24 -8.43 0.17
CA LEU A 53 -12.02 -7.28 1.05
C LEU A 53 -12.24 -7.60 2.55
N PRO A 54 -13.29 -8.33 2.98
CA PRO A 54 -13.46 -8.69 4.38
C PRO A 54 -12.32 -9.56 4.93
N LYS A 55 -11.72 -10.43 4.10
CA LYS A 55 -10.57 -11.25 4.50
C LYS A 55 -9.31 -10.40 4.56
N PHE A 56 -9.14 -9.47 3.63
CA PHE A 56 -8.04 -8.52 3.61
C PHE A 56 -8.02 -7.64 4.86
N ILE A 57 -9.17 -7.04 5.24
CA ILE A 57 -9.36 -6.26 6.47
C ILE A 57 -8.91 -7.03 7.72
N ARG A 58 -9.31 -8.30 7.83
CA ARG A 58 -8.91 -9.16 8.95
C ARG A 58 -7.38 -9.38 8.98
N LYS A 59 -6.74 -9.53 7.83
CA LYS A 59 -5.27 -9.66 7.73
C LYS A 59 -4.55 -8.36 8.06
N ALA A 60 -5.14 -7.23 7.69
CA ALA A 60 -4.70 -5.89 8.10
C ALA A 60 -5.01 -5.58 9.57
N LYS A 61 -5.65 -6.50 10.32
CA LYS A 61 -6.03 -6.33 11.74
C LYS A 61 -6.89 -5.08 12.01
N MET A 62 -7.59 -4.60 10.99
CA MET A 62 -8.51 -3.47 11.10
C MET A 62 -9.92 -3.96 11.43
N LYS A 63 -10.75 -3.11 12.05
CA LYS A 63 -12.17 -3.43 12.19
C LYS A 63 -12.90 -3.13 10.90
N LYS A 64 -13.67 -4.11 10.41
CA LYS A 64 -14.49 -3.98 9.19
C LYS A 64 -15.38 -2.74 9.20
N SER A 65 -16.04 -2.45 10.33
CA SER A 65 -16.93 -1.31 10.48
C SER A 65 -16.24 0.06 10.32
N GLU A 66 -14.92 0.13 10.51
CA GLU A 66 -14.17 1.39 10.48
C GLU A 66 -13.63 1.70 9.08
N CYS A 67 -13.36 0.68 8.25
CA CYS A 67 -12.62 0.86 7.00
C CYS A 67 -13.29 0.32 5.74
N ILE A 68 -14.35 -0.49 5.85
CA ILE A 68 -14.91 -1.20 4.69
C ILE A 68 -15.35 -0.25 3.57
N HIS A 69 -16.24 0.70 3.83
CA HIS A 69 -16.80 1.56 2.79
C HIS A 69 -15.75 2.41 2.10
N TRP A 70 -14.75 2.86 2.86
CA TRP A 70 -13.66 3.61 2.29
C TRP A 70 -12.78 2.74 1.39
N TRP A 71 -12.50 1.49 1.78
CA TRP A 71 -11.72 0.56 0.98
C TRP A 71 -12.49 0.02 -0.23
N GLU A 72 -13.81 -0.11 -0.13
CA GLU A 72 -14.69 -0.40 -1.27
C GLU A 72 -14.55 0.71 -2.34
N GLY A 73 -14.65 1.98 -1.93
CA GLY A 73 -14.47 3.12 -2.86
C GLY A 73 -13.09 3.16 -3.52
N ILE A 74 -12.02 2.80 -2.79
CA ILE A 74 -10.67 2.69 -3.35
C ILE A 74 -10.62 1.63 -4.48
N ILE A 75 -11.25 0.47 -4.26
CA ILE A 75 -11.30 -0.60 -5.26
C ILE A 75 -12.14 -0.19 -6.47
N GLU A 76 -13.29 0.46 -6.24
CA GLU A 76 -14.16 0.97 -7.31
C GLU A 76 -13.48 2.07 -8.15
N ASP A 77 -12.60 2.89 -7.54
CA ASP A 77 -11.74 3.86 -8.23
C ASP A 77 -10.64 3.21 -9.10
N GLY A 78 -10.60 1.86 -9.12
CA GLY A 78 -9.66 1.06 -9.90
C GLY A 78 -8.31 0.88 -9.21
N TYR A 79 -8.23 1.03 -7.88
CA TYR A 79 -7.03 0.70 -7.12
C TYR A 79 -7.10 -0.71 -6.54
N GLU A 80 -5.94 -1.34 -6.45
CA GLU A 80 -5.73 -2.58 -5.73
C GLU A 80 -5.10 -2.27 -4.36
N LEU A 81 -5.56 -2.95 -3.31
CA LEU A 81 -5.03 -2.81 -1.96
C LEU A 81 -3.93 -3.83 -1.68
N PHE A 82 -2.85 -3.38 -1.06
CA PHE A 82 -1.69 -4.18 -0.70
C PHE A 82 -1.34 -4.05 0.77
N ILE A 83 -1.13 -5.16 1.45
CA ILE A 83 -0.44 -5.19 2.74
C ILE A 83 1.04 -5.39 2.46
N VAL A 84 1.88 -4.46 2.87
CA VAL A 84 3.35 -4.55 2.76
C VAL A 84 3.99 -4.53 4.14
N GLN A 85 5.17 -5.13 4.26
CA GLN A 85 5.89 -5.22 5.51
C GLN A 85 7.22 -4.46 5.44
N TYR A 86 7.29 -3.29 6.06
CA TYR A 86 8.45 -2.41 5.94
C TYR A 86 9.02 -1.98 7.30
N ASN A 87 10.32 -1.67 7.31
CA ASN A 87 11.11 -1.31 8.50
C ASN A 87 11.37 0.21 8.56
N ALA A 88 10.34 1.02 8.31
CA ALA A 88 10.38 2.47 8.48
C ALA A 88 9.39 2.91 9.55
N PRO A 89 9.55 4.09 10.15
CA PRO A 89 8.47 4.78 10.85
C PRO A 89 7.31 5.14 9.89
N ASP A 90 6.10 5.26 10.44
CA ASP A 90 4.88 5.64 9.70
C ASP A 90 5.04 6.96 8.92
N GLU A 91 5.60 8.01 9.55
CA GLU A 91 5.83 9.31 8.91
C GLU A 91 6.70 9.19 7.65
N ASN A 92 7.79 8.42 7.75
CA ASN A 92 8.64 8.14 6.61
C ASN A 92 7.91 7.31 5.55
N PHE A 93 7.03 6.40 5.97
CA PHE A 93 6.30 5.55 5.04
C PHE A 93 5.23 6.31 4.25
N VAL A 94 4.56 7.29 4.86
CA VAL A 94 3.64 8.21 4.17
C VAL A 94 4.37 9.00 3.08
N GLU A 95 5.54 9.54 3.40
CA GLU A 95 6.40 10.23 2.40
C GLU A 95 6.88 9.26 1.31
N LEU A 96 7.24 8.03 1.68
CA LEU A 96 7.67 6.99 0.74
C LEU A 96 6.55 6.54 -0.18
N ALA A 97 5.32 6.41 0.30
CA ALA A 97 4.19 5.92 -0.49
C ALA A 97 3.72 6.91 -1.57
N GLY A 98 4.35 8.07 -1.71
CA GLY A 98 3.80 9.26 -2.35
C GLY A 98 3.31 9.18 -3.80
N SER A 99 2.66 10.30 -4.15
CA SER A 99 1.76 10.55 -5.29
C SER A 99 0.40 9.85 -5.15
N GLU A 100 -0.58 10.54 -4.56
CA GLU A 100 -1.97 10.06 -4.43
C GLU A 100 -2.58 9.58 -5.76
N GLU A 101 -2.01 9.96 -6.91
CA GLU A 101 -2.49 9.53 -8.21
C GLU A 101 -2.05 8.10 -8.60
N VAL A 102 -1.02 7.56 -7.96
CA VAL A 102 -0.34 6.33 -8.39
C VAL A 102 -0.22 5.33 -7.23
N VAL A 103 0.34 5.76 -6.11
CA VAL A 103 0.47 4.98 -4.89
C VAL A 103 -0.14 5.79 -3.75
N LYS A 104 -1.17 5.26 -3.13
CA LYS A 104 -1.82 5.90 -1.98
C LYS A 104 -1.41 5.17 -0.71
N PHE A 105 -0.91 5.92 0.26
CA PHE A 105 -0.88 5.45 1.63
C PHE A 105 -2.32 5.33 2.16
N VAL A 106 -2.67 4.17 2.70
CA VAL A 106 -4.01 3.93 3.24
C VAL A 106 -3.99 4.01 4.76
N VAL A 107 -3.19 3.15 5.41
CA VAL A 107 -3.10 3.12 6.88
C VAL A 107 -1.87 2.33 7.36
N SER A 108 -1.35 2.68 8.52
CA SER A 108 -0.41 1.85 9.29
C SER A 108 -1.17 0.88 10.19
N VAL A 109 -0.82 -0.41 10.11
CA VAL A 109 -1.40 -1.45 10.96
C VAL A 109 -0.63 -1.46 12.28
N LYS A 110 -1.11 -0.68 13.25
CA LYS A 110 -0.56 -0.67 14.60
C LYS A 110 -0.95 -1.95 15.34
N LYS A 111 0.02 -2.54 16.02
CA LYS A 111 -0.14 -3.80 16.77
C LYS A 111 -0.84 -3.60 18.11
#